data_AF-A0A2G9R4J2-F1
#
_entry.id   AF-A0A2G9R4J2-F1
#
_cell.length_a   1.000
_cell.length_b   1.000
_cell.length_c   1.000
_cell.angle_alpha   90.00
_cell.angle_beta   90.00
_cell.angle_gamma   90.00
#
_symmetry.space_group_name_H-M   'P 1'
#
loop_
_entity.id
_entity.type
_entity.pdbx_description
1 polymer ?
#
loop_
_entity_poly.entity_id
_entity_poly.type
_entity_poly.pdbx_seq_one_letter_code
_entity_poly.pdbx_strand_id
1 'polypeptide(L)'
;MYSLGSSQALVPTKVLCKAMGSTTILFGMVGSTAILIRALEPIMILIKALGPNTVLLRPLEPTTIIFVALGSITVLVRALKPIMVLIEALGPNTVLLIPLEPTTITFVALGSTTIFVRALKPFMILNEALGPNTVLLRPLEPTAILFVALGSTHNPCQSTKTHHGPH
;
A
#
# COMPACT_ATOMS: atom_id res chain seq x y z
N MET A 1 -23.27 9.09 -5.65
CA MET A 1 -21.85 9.51 -5.73
C MET A 1 -21.60 10.56 -4.65
N TYR A 2 -21.10 10.17 -3.48
CA TYR A 2 -20.53 11.13 -2.53
C TYR A 2 -19.03 11.22 -2.82
N SER A 3 -18.64 12.23 -3.60
CA SER A 3 -17.24 12.61 -3.76
C SER A 3 -16.85 13.39 -2.50
N LEU A 4 -16.22 12.75 -1.52
CA LEU A 4 -15.62 13.50 -0.41
C LEU A 4 -14.35 14.19 -0.93
N GLY A 5 -14.52 15.45 -1.34
CA GLY A 5 -13.55 16.54 -1.28
C GLY A 5 -12.12 16.23 -1.75
N SER A 6 -11.77 16.75 -2.93
CA SER A 6 -10.40 17.06 -3.30
C SER A 6 -9.84 18.12 -2.32
N SER A 7 -9.17 17.68 -1.26
CA SER A 7 -8.47 18.57 -0.32
C SER A 7 -7.02 18.70 -0.77
N GLN A 8 -6.63 19.83 -1.37
CA GLN A 8 -5.22 20.19 -1.55
C GLN A 8 -4.76 20.95 -0.31
N ALA A 9 -3.72 20.46 0.37
CA ALA A 9 -3.09 21.15 1.50
C ALA A 9 -1.72 21.71 1.06
N LEU A 10 -1.42 22.98 1.36
CA LEU A 10 -0.14 23.65 1.09
C LEU A 10 0.69 23.92 2.37
N VAL A 11 0.18 23.55 3.54
CA VAL A 11 0.74 23.82 4.88
C VAL A 11 0.66 22.53 5.70
N PRO A 12 1.47 22.30 6.76
CA PRO A 12 1.37 21.07 7.53
C PRO A 12 -0.05 20.80 8.03
N THR A 13 -0.69 19.75 7.52
CA THR A 13 -2.13 19.53 7.69
C THR A 13 -2.41 18.13 8.23
N LYS A 14 -3.42 18.03 9.10
CA LYS A 14 -3.99 16.75 9.54
C LYS A 14 -5.38 16.61 8.95
N VAL A 15 -5.62 15.53 8.20
CA VAL A 15 -6.92 15.26 7.57
C VAL A 15 -7.50 13.97 8.13
N LEU A 16 -8.77 14.01 8.54
CA LEU A 16 -9.54 12.84 8.95
C LEU A 16 -10.74 12.65 8.02
N CYS A 17 -10.84 11.48 7.42
CA CYS A 17 -11.94 11.14 6.52
C CYS A 17 -12.65 9.88 6.99
N LYS A 18 -13.97 9.97 7.07
CA LYS A 18 -14.88 8.85 7.32
C LYS A 18 -15.84 8.76 6.15
N ALA A 19 -15.90 7.61 5.51
CA ALA A 19 -16.82 7.34 4.40
C ALA A 19 -17.59 6.04 4.67
N MET A 20 -18.83 6.00 4.22
CA MET A 20 -19.74 4.85 4.36
C MET A 20 -20.35 4.53 3.00
N GLY A 21 -20.40 3.25 2.65
CA GLY A 21 -21.00 2.74 1.41
C GLY A 21 -20.06 2.79 0.20
N SER A 22 -20.56 2.26 -0.92
CA SER A 22 -19.84 2.18 -2.21
C SER A 22 -19.46 3.56 -2.73
N THR A 23 -18.25 3.97 -2.37
CA THR A 23 -17.70 5.31 -2.62
C THR A 23 -16.30 5.22 -3.21
N THR A 24 -15.97 6.22 -4.02
CA THR A 24 -14.59 6.47 -4.46
C THR A 24 -14.02 7.57 -3.58
N ILE A 25 -12.85 7.33 -3.00
CA ILE A 25 -12.14 8.27 -2.13
C ILE A 25 -10.85 8.68 -2.84
N LEU A 26 -10.70 9.99 -3.10
CA LEU A 26 -9.54 10.55 -3.80
C LEU A 26 -8.84 11.56 -2.90
N PHE A 27 -7.55 11.36 -2.63
CA PHE A 27 -6.72 12.32 -1.91
C PHE A 27 -5.48 12.72 -2.71
N GLY A 28 -5.21 14.02 -2.77
CA GLY A 28 -3.98 14.59 -3.31
C GLY A 28 -3.34 15.49 -2.26
N MET A 29 -2.11 15.18 -1.85
CA MET A 29 -1.37 15.94 -0.85
C MET A 29 -0.07 16.49 -1.42
N VAL A 30 0.27 17.72 -1.02
CA VAL A 30 1.56 18.34 -1.30
C VAL A 30 2.12 18.87 0.02
N GLY A 31 3.42 18.67 0.25
CA GLY A 31 4.08 19.12 1.48
C GLY A 31 3.89 18.15 2.64
N SER A 32 3.84 18.68 3.86
CA SER A 32 3.91 17.89 5.10
C SER A 32 2.55 17.49 5.65
N THR A 33 1.93 16.39 5.19
CA THR A 33 0.56 16.04 5.59
C THR A 33 0.47 14.71 6.36
N ALA A 34 -0.43 14.66 7.34
CA ALA A 34 -0.86 13.42 7.96
C ALA A 34 -2.34 13.14 7.66
N ILE A 35 -2.65 11.97 7.11
CA ILE A 35 -4.03 11.59 6.78
C ILE A 35 -4.42 10.30 7.50
N LEU A 36 -5.65 10.29 8.02
CA LEU A 36 -6.34 9.10 8.46
C LEU A 36 -7.65 8.92 7.69
N ILE A 37 -7.78 7.79 6.99
CA ILE A 37 -9.02 7.40 6.30
C ILE A 37 -9.60 6.16 6.95
N ARG A 38 -10.90 6.20 7.27
CA ARG A 38 -11.71 5.06 7.65
C ARG A 38 -12.88 4.96 6.68
N ALA A 39 -13.03 3.82 6.01
CA ALA A 39 -14.06 3.63 5.02
C ALA A 39 -14.72 2.26 5.16
N LEU A 40 -16.04 2.21 5.07
CA LEU A 40 -16.78 0.96 4.95
C LEU A 40 -17.12 0.74 3.48
N GLU A 41 -16.68 -0.40 2.93
CA GLU A 41 -16.97 -0.83 1.55
C GLU A 41 -16.70 0.21 0.44
N PRO A 42 -15.56 0.94 0.43
CA PRO A 42 -15.26 1.82 -0.69
C PRO A 42 -15.00 0.98 -1.95
N ILE A 43 -15.49 1.44 -3.11
CA ILE A 43 -15.10 0.81 -4.38
C ILE A 43 -13.60 1.05 -4.60
N MET A 44 -13.16 2.30 -4.43
CA MET A 44 -11.78 2.68 -4.72
C MET A 44 -11.27 3.69 -3.70
N ILE A 45 -10.02 3.52 -3.30
CA ILE A 45 -9.23 4.54 -2.61
C ILE A 45 -8.01 4.84 -3.47
N LEU A 46 -7.87 6.08 -3.93
CA LEU A 46 -6.67 6.56 -4.61
C LEU A 46 -6.05 7.70 -3.81
N ILE A 47 -4.77 7.58 -3.49
CA ILE A 47 -4.02 8.61 -2.79
C ILE A 47 -2.75 8.93 -3.55
N LYS A 48 -2.55 10.21 -3.83
CA LYS A 48 -1.32 10.77 -4.37
C LYS A 48 -0.69 11.68 -3.32
N ALA A 49 0.56 11.44 -2.97
CA ALA A 49 1.27 12.19 -1.95
C ALA A 49 2.62 12.67 -2.49
N LEU A 50 2.87 13.97 -2.36
CA LEU A 50 4.13 14.61 -2.69
C LEU A 50 4.73 15.28 -1.45
N GLY A 51 5.97 14.95 -1.12
CA GLY A 51 6.67 15.47 0.05
C GLY A 51 6.55 14.55 1.28
N PRO A 52 6.91 15.05 2.48
CA PRO A 52 6.93 14.24 3.68
C PRO A 52 5.51 13.94 4.20
N ASN A 53 5.05 12.69 4.12
CA ASN A 53 3.67 12.38 4.50
C ASN A 53 3.55 11.15 5.40
N THR A 54 2.51 11.12 6.22
CA THR A 54 2.08 9.93 6.97
C THR A 54 0.65 9.60 6.63
N VAL A 55 0.39 8.38 6.16
CA VAL A 55 -0.95 7.97 5.72
C VAL A 55 -1.37 6.70 6.44
N LEU A 56 -2.53 6.76 7.10
CA LEU A 56 -3.16 5.63 7.77
C LEU A 56 -4.50 5.32 7.10
N LEU A 57 -4.61 4.14 6.49
CA LEU A 57 -5.82 3.65 5.82
C LEU A 57 -6.39 2.45 6.56
N ARG A 58 -7.69 2.53 6.86
CA ARG A 58 -8.47 1.43 7.45
C ARG A 58 -9.79 1.20 6.70
N PRO A 59 -9.75 0.84 5.41
CA PRO A 59 -10.94 0.36 4.71
C PRO A 59 -11.30 -1.07 5.17
N LEU A 60 -12.60 -1.39 5.25
CA LEU A 60 -13.01 -2.77 5.56
C LEU A 60 -12.89 -3.67 4.32
N GLU A 61 -13.71 -3.44 3.30
CA GLU A 61 -13.79 -4.25 2.09
C GLU A 61 -13.63 -3.38 0.84
N PRO A 62 -12.43 -2.81 0.61
CA PRO A 62 -12.20 -2.02 -0.58
C PRO A 62 -12.14 -2.92 -1.82
N THR A 63 -12.68 -2.51 -2.97
CA THR A 63 -12.34 -3.23 -4.22
C THR A 63 -10.88 -2.94 -4.58
N THR A 64 -10.48 -1.67 -4.55
CA THR A 64 -9.14 -1.24 -4.97
C THR A 64 -8.55 -0.19 -4.04
N ILE A 65 -7.28 -0.36 -3.70
CA ILE A 65 -6.46 0.66 -3.05
C ILE A 65 -5.26 0.96 -3.96
N ILE A 66 -5.08 2.21 -4.34
CA ILE A 66 -3.90 2.69 -5.08
C ILE A 66 -3.24 3.80 -4.28
N PHE A 67 -1.94 3.67 -4.05
CA PHE A 67 -1.12 4.66 -3.39
C PHE A 67 0.05 5.04 -4.29
N VAL A 68 0.20 6.33 -4.58
CA VAL A 68 1.34 6.87 -5.35
C VAL A 68 2.06 7.89 -4.47
N ALA A 69 3.34 7.64 -4.25
CA ALA A 69 4.16 8.34 -3.28
C ALA A 69 5.40 8.94 -3.96
N LEU A 70 5.64 10.24 -3.76
CA LEU A 70 6.88 10.90 -4.15
C LEU A 70 7.48 11.66 -2.95
N GLY A 71 8.64 11.23 -2.47
CA GLY A 71 9.34 11.83 -1.34
C GLY A 71 9.43 10.92 -0.12
N SER A 72 9.43 11.50 1.08
CA SER A 72 9.59 10.76 2.35
C SER A 72 8.26 10.36 2.96
N ILE A 73 7.78 9.14 2.71
CA ILE A 73 6.39 8.80 3.08
C ILE A 73 6.33 7.54 3.93
N THR A 74 5.51 7.60 4.98
CA THR A 74 5.13 6.45 5.79
C THR A 74 3.67 6.08 5.52
N VAL A 75 3.42 4.82 5.18
CA VAL A 75 2.07 4.31 4.89
C VAL A 75 1.76 3.12 5.76
N LEU A 76 0.59 3.13 6.39
CA LEU A 76 0.00 2.00 7.09
C LEU A 76 -1.38 1.71 6.51
N VAL A 77 -1.57 0.51 5.95
CA VAL A 77 -2.88 0.05 5.46
C VAL A 77 -3.29 -1.21 6.20
N ARG A 78 -4.53 -1.20 6.71
CA ARG A 78 -5.19 -2.38 7.25
C ARG A 78 -6.51 -2.56 6.51
N ALA A 79 -6.65 -3.66 5.79
CA ALA A 79 -7.84 -3.99 5.02
C ALA A 79 -8.27 -5.42 5.27
N LEU A 80 -9.57 -5.73 5.20
CA LEU A 80 -10.03 -7.11 5.35
C LEU A 80 -9.87 -7.85 4.02
N LYS A 81 -10.60 -7.42 2.98
CA LYS A 81 -10.68 -8.13 1.69
C LYS A 81 -10.45 -7.20 0.50
N PRO A 82 -9.27 -6.57 0.38
CA PRO A 82 -8.97 -5.81 -0.83
C PRO A 82 -8.87 -6.76 -2.03
N ILE A 83 -9.53 -6.48 -3.15
CA ILE A 83 -9.23 -7.25 -4.37
C ILE A 83 -7.81 -6.89 -4.82
N MET A 84 -7.54 -5.60 -4.98
CA MET A 84 -6.24 -5.10 -5.43
C MET A 84 -5.67 -4.05 -4.48
N VAL A 85 -4.38 -4.18 -4.17
CA VAL A 85 -3.58 -3.14 -3.55
C VAL A 85 -2.36 -2.86 -4.43
N LEU A 86 -2.24 -1.63 -4.93
CA LEU A 86 -1.08 -1.15 -5.67
C LEU A 86 -0.42 -0.02 -4.88
N ILE A 87 0.89 -0.13 -4.67
CA ILE A 87 1.70 0.92 -4.04
C ILE A 87 2.90 1.23 -4.93
N GLU A 88 2.94 2.45 -5.44
CA GLU A 88 4.07 3.01 -6.19
C GLU A 88 4.76 4.05 -5.31
N ALA A 89 6.07 3.87 -5.11
CA ALA A 89 6.85 4.69 -4.21
C ALA A 89 8.16 5.14 -4.87
N LEU A 90 8.38 6.45 -4.94
CA LEU A 90 9.63 7.06 -5.41
C LEU A 90 10.25 7.88 -4.27
N GLY A 91 11.46 7.49 -3.84
CA GLY A 91 12.19 8.10 -2.73
C GLY A 91 12.16 7.27 -1.44
N PRO A 92 12.53 7.87 -0.29
CA PRO A 92 12.60 7.17 0.99
C PRO A 92 11.21 6.83 1.55
N ASN A 93 10.82 5.56 1.54
CA ASN A 93 9.47 5.16 1.90
C ASN A 93 9.44 4.02 2.93
N THR A 94 8.43 4.03 3.80
CA THR A 94 8.12 2.91 4.71
C THR A 94 6.66 2.52 4.53
N VAL A 95 6.41 1.25 4.23
CA VAL A 95 5.08 0.73 3.97
C VAL A 95 4.79 -0.48 4.85
N LEU A 96 3.71 -0.42 5.60
CA LEU A 96 3.17 -1.51 6.40
C LEU A 96 1.78 -1.88 5.88
N LEU A 97 1.67 -3.06 5.27
CA LEU A 97 0.44 -3.60 4.71
C LEU A 97 -0.04 -4.82 5.50
N ILE A 98 -1.28 -4.78 5.98
CA ILE A 98 -1.92 -5.89 6.71
C ILE A 98 -3.31 -6.17 6.11
N PRO A 99 -3.38 -6.79 4.92
CA PRO A 99 -4.63 -7.29 4.35
C PRO A 99 -4.92 -8.71 4.85
N LEU A 100 -6.17 -9.08 5.10
CA LEU A 100 -6.49 -10.47 5.49
C LEU A 100 -6.50 -11.39 4.26
N GLU A 101 -7.36 -11.11 3.28
CA GLU A 101 -7.56 -11.95 2.09
C GLU A 101 -7.46 -11.12 0.80
N PRO A 102 -6.26 -10.61 0.47
CA PRO A 102 -6.07 -9.86 -0.76
C PRO A 102 -6.09 -10.80 -1.98
N THR A 103 -6.63 -10.38 -3.13
CA THR A 103 -6.34 -11.12 -4.37
C THR A 103 -4.94 -10.78 -4.85
N THR A 104 -4.64 -9.50 -5.05
CA THR A 104 -3.35 -9.06 -5.56
C THR A 104 -2.78 -7.93 -4.73
N ILE A 105 -1.49 -8.04 -4.41
CA ILE A 105 -0.70 -6.96 -3.85
C ILE A 105 0.48 -6.71 -4.78
N THR A 106 0.63 -5.46 -5.23
CA THR A 106 1.75 -5.03 -6.06
C THR A 106 2.47 -3.86 -5.41
N PHE A 107 3.79 -3.95 -5.34
CA PHE A 107 4.67 -2.86 -4.95
C PHE A 107 5.63 -2.54 -6.09
N VAL A 108 5.76 -1.26 -6.39
CA VAL A 108 6.78 -0.72 -7.30
C VAL A 108 7.54 0.35 -6.53
N ALA A 109 8.82 0.11 -6.27
CA ALA A 109 9.65 0.96 -5.42
C ALA A 109 10.90 1.41 -6.17
N LEU A 110 11.12 2.72 -6.23
CA LEU A 110 12.33 3.35 -6.77
C LEU A 110 13.01 4.16 -5.67
N GLY A 111 14.22 3.78 -5.29
CA GLY A 111 14.96 4.38 -4.19
C GLY A 111 14.90 3.56 -2.90
N SER A 112 15.08 4.22 -1.75
CA SER A 112 15.20 3.56 -0.45
C SER A 112 13.83 3.20 0.13
N THR A 113 13.41 1.94 0.06
CA THR A 113 12.08 1.54 0.58
C THR A 113 12.17 0.38 1.56
N THR A 114 11.42 0.51 2.66
CA THR A 114 11.13 -0.61 3.56
C THR A 114 9.67 -1.00 3.40
N ILE A 115 9.43 -2.27 3.06
CA ILE A 115 8.09 -2.83 2.89
C ILE A 115 7.92 -3.99 3.87
N PHE A 116 6.84 -3.95 4.62
CA PHE A 116 6.38 -5.07 5.43
C PHE A 116 4.97 -5.46 5.04
N VAL A 117 4.76 -6.74 4.77
CA VAL A 117 3.44 -7.30 4.45
C VAL A 117 3.14 -8.50 5.34
N ARG A 118 1.95 -8.51 5.94
CA ARG A 118 1.38 -9.69 6.58
C ARG A 118 0.00 -9.96 6.00
N ALA A 119 -0.12 -11.05 5.25
CA ALA A 119 -1.35 -11.46 4.59
C ALA A 119 -1.71 -12.90 4.96
N LEU A 120 -3.01 -13.23 5.06
CA LEU A 120 -3.41 -14.61 5.32
C LEU A 120 -3.41 -15.40 4.02
N LYS A 121 -4.26 -15.04 3.07
CA LYS A 121 -4.47 -15.79 1.82
C LYS A 121 -4.32 -14.91 0.58
N PRO A 122 -3.13 -14.34 0.32
CA PRO A 122 -2.92 -13.63 -0.93
C PRO A 122 -2.97 -14.61 -2.11
N PHE A 123 -3.68 -14.27 -3.19
CA PHE A 123 -3.48 -15.02 -4.43
C PHE A 123 -2.09 -14.70 -5.00
N MET A 124 -1.78 -13.42 -5.19
CA MET A 124 -0.49 -12.98 -5.76
C MET A 124 0.11 -11.82 -4.98
N ILE A 125 1.42 -11.88 -4.75
CA ILE A 125 2.23 -10.73 -4.32
C ILE A 125 3.32 -10.48 -5.36
N LEU A 126 3.38 -9.26 -5.88
CA LEU A 126 4.43 -8.78 -6.77
C LEU A 126 5.19 -7.64 -6.09
N ASN A 127 6.52 -7.70 -6.13
CA ASN A 127 7.37 -6.62 -5.65
C ASN A 127 8.48 -6.33 -6.66
N GLU A 128 8.44 -5.15 -7.26
CA GLU A 128 9.45 -4.63 -8.16
C GLU A 128 10.20 -3.49 -7.46
N ALA A 129 11.53 -3.59 -7.41
CA ALA A 129 12.36 -2.67 -6.66
C ALA A 129 13.62 -2.28 -7.44
N LEU A 130 13.90 -0.98 -7.51
CA LEU A 130 15.14 -0.41 -8.03
C LEU A 130 15.82 0.42 -6.93
N GLY A 131 17.03 0.05 -6.54
CA GLY A 131 17.78 0.68 -5.46
C GLY A 131 17.72 -0.08 -4.12
N PRO A 132 18.15 0.55 -3.01
CA PRO A 132 18.24 -0.10 -1.71
C PRO A 132 16.86 -0.42 -1.14
N ASN A 133 16.50 -1.69 -1.00
CA ASN A 133 15.17 -2.06 -0.50
C ASN A 133 15.23 -3.16 0.55
N THR A 134 14.38 -3.05 1.57
CA THR A 134 14.14 -4.12 2.55
C THR A 134 12.70 -4.56 2.47
N VAL A 135 12.46 -5.82 2.13
CA VAL A 135 11.09 -6.36 2.02
C VAL A 135 10.91 -7.57 2.92
N LEU A 136 10.00 -7.47 3.89
CA LEU A 136 9.60 -8.59 4.74
C LEU A 136 8.16 -8.99 4.41
N LEU A 137 8.00 -10.15 3.77
CA LEU A 137 6.70 -10.74 3.48
C LEU A 137 6.43 -11.92 4.41
N ARG A 138 5.24 -11.92 5.02
CA ARG A 138 4.71 -13.02 5.83
C ARG A 138 3.31 -13.44 5.36
N PRO A 139 3.18 -14.06 4.18
CA PRO A 139 1.93 -14.68 3.74
C PRO A 139 1.76 -16.09 4.34
N LEU A 140 0.55 -16.45 4.76
CA LEU A 140 0.29 -17.81 5.28
C LEU A 140 0.05 -18.81 4.14
N GLU A 141 -0.81 -18.46 3.18
CA GLU A 141 -1.19 -19.33 2.05
C GLU A 141 -1.17 -18.54 0.73
N PRO A 142 0.01 -18.12 0.25
CA PRO A 142 0.14 -17.49 -1.06
C PRO A 142 -0.06 -18.50 -2.20
N THR A 143 -0.67 -18.09 -3.32
CA THR A 143 -0.57 -18.87 -4.57
C THR A 143 0.73 -18.57 -5.30
N ALA A 144 1.10 -17.28 -5.39
CA ALA A 144 2.35 -16.84 -6.01
C ALA A 144 2.97 -15.64 -5.30
N ILE A 145 4.30 -15.60 -5.27
CA ILE A 145 5.09 -14.45 -4.84
C ILE A 145 6.20 -14.24 -5.87
N LEU A 146 6.28 -13.05 -6.45
CA LEU A 146 7.32 -12.67 -7.39
C LEU A 146 8.08 -11.45 -6.87
N PHE A 147 9.41 -11.52 -6.94
CA PHE A 147 10.30 -10.44 -6.60
C PHE A 147 11.21 -10.12 -7.79
N VAL A 148 11.25 -8.86 -8.17
CA VAL A 148 12.21 -8.32 -9.14
C VAL A 148 12.98 -7.20 -8.45
N ALA A 149 14.30 -7.32 -8.41
CA ALA A 149 15.16 -6.38 -7.71
C ALA A 149 16.39 -6.03 -8.54
N LEU A 150 16.63 -4.74 -8.73
CA LEU A 150 17.81 -4.19 -9.38
C LEU A 150 18.51 -3.27 -8.37
N GLY A 151 19.56 -3.77 -7.72
CA GLY A 151 20.28 -3.06 -6.65
C GLY A 151 20.41 -3.88 -5.36
N SER A 152 20.91 -3.28 -4.29
CA SER A 152 21.09 -3.96 -3.00
C SER A 152 19.75 -4.18 -2.30
N THR A 153 19.25 -5.43 -2.30
CA THR A 153 17.97 -5.75 -1.65
C THR A 153 18.11 -6.82 -0.58
N HIS A 154 17.42 -6.64 0.55
CA HIS A 154 17.31 -7.64 1.61
C HIS A 154 15.85 -8.08 1.75
N ASN A 155 15.56 -9.32 1.30
CA ASN A 155 14.18 -9.81 1.14
C ASN A 155 13.94 -11.13 1.89
N PRO A 156 13.79 -11.12 3.23
CA PRO A 156 13.34 -12.29 3.96
C PRO A 156 11.85 -12.57 3.67
N CYS A 157 11.56 -13.66 2.97
CA CYS A 157 10.21 -14.17 2.78
C CYS A 157 10.01 -15.41 3.65
N GLN A 158 9.03 -15.37 4.58
CA GLN A 158 8.64 -16.52 5.39
C GLN A 158 7.22 -16.95 4.98
N SER A 159 7.11 -18.04 4.22
CA SER A 159 5.85 -18.70 3.86
C SER A 159 5.81 -20.09 4.49
N THR A 160 4.65 -20.48 5.04
CA THR A 160 4.45 -21.81 5.67
C THR A 160 4.15 -22.93 4.66
N LYS A 161 4.01 -22.61 3.37
CA LYS A 161 3.98 -23.58 2.26
C LYS A 161 4.82 -23.02 1.10
N THR A 162 5.89 -23.70 0.74
CA THR A 162 6.68 -23.42 -0.47
C THR A 162 6.19 -24.33 -1.59
N HIS A 163 5.51 -23.76 -2.60
CA HIS A 163 5.47 -24.38 -3.92
C HIS A 163 6.55 -23.70 -4.75
N HIS A 164 7.66 -24.41 -4.97
CA HIS A 164 8.67 -23.99 -5.94
C HIS A 164 8.07 -24.15 -7.35
N GLY A 165 7.87 -23.03 -8.06
CA GLY A 165 7.68 -23.01 -9.52
C GLY A 165 9.03 -23.05 -10.24
N PRO A 166 9.09 -23.47 -11.52
CA PRO A 166 10.33 -23.94 -12.12
C PRO A 166 11.29 -22.80 -12.46
N HIS A 167 12.58 -23.11 -12.23
CA HIS A 167 13.85 -22.47 -12.63
C HIS A 167 13.83 -21.16 -13.42
#